data_AF-A0A7X0XRM8-F1
#
_entry.id   AF-A0A7X0XRM8-F1
#
_cell.length_a   1.000
_cell.length_b   1.000
_cell.length_c   1.000
_cell.angle_alpha   90.00
_cell.angle_beta   90.00
_cell.angle_gamma   90.00
#
_symmetry.space_group_name_H-M   'P 1'
#
loop_
_entity.id
_entity.type
_entity.pdbx_description
1 polymer ?
#
loop_
_entity_poly.entity_id
_entity_poly.type
_entity_poly.pdbx_seq_one_letter_code
_entity_poly.pdbx_strand_id
1 'polypeptide(L)'
;MKDWDYGELFEAINESYEEFLANGRGEKFAVARAFNEYANMGKIEDIITDVAIGEILASHDKVFIGYIEGITGRLSEVGKKDLKNELSDGEIENLLGRIATVIRDLRNKPIDSNPVA
;
A
#
# COMPACT_ATOMS: atom_id res chain seq x y z
N MET A 1 -6.51 3.18 -15.56
CA MET A 1 -6.83 1.94 -14.84
C MET A 1 -8.02 1.28 -15.47
N LYS A 2 -7.99 -0.05 -15.60
CA LYS A 2 -8.92 -0.79 -16.46
C LYS A 2 -10.28 -1.03 -15.81
N ASP A 3 -10.27 -1.33 -14.52
CA ASP A 3 -11.44 -1.81 -13.77
C ASP A 3 -11.75 -0.93 -12.54
N TRP A 4 -10.96 0.12 -12.30
CA TRP A 4 -11.04 0.96 -11.09
C TRP A 4 -10.86 2.45 -11.40
N ASP A 5 -11.52 3.32 -10.62
CA ASP A 5 -11.12 4.72 -10.45
C ASP A 5 -9.97 4.88 -9.43
N TYR A 6 -9.18 5.95 -9.56
CA TYR A 6 -8.05 6.24 -8.66
C TYR A 6 -8.45 6.25 -7.19
N GLY A 7 -9.52 6.97 -6.85
CA GLY A 7 -9.99 7.06 -5.45
C GLY A 7 -10.65 5.77 -4.99
N GLU A 8 -11.45 5.16 -5.87
CA GLU A 8 -12.21 3.93 -5.59
C GLU A 8 -11.31 2.77 -5.18
N LEU A 9 -10.15 2.60 -5.83
CA LEU A 9 -9.23 1.52 -5.47
C LEU A 9 -8.65 1.69 -4.05
N PHE A 10 -8.36 2.92 -3.64
CA PHE A 10 -7.92 3.18 -2.26
C PHE A 10 -9.01 2.86 -1.24
N GLU A 11 -10.26 3.25 -1.53
CA GLU A 11 -11.41 2.95 -0.66
C GLU A 11 -11.62 1.44 -0.55
N ALA A 12 -11.65 0.73 -1.68
CA ALA A 12 -11.84 -0.72 -1.73
C ALA A 12 -10.78 -1.50 -0.92
N ILE A 13 -9.50 -1.13 -1.04
CA ILE A 13 -8.41 -1.77 -0.29
C ILE A 13 -8.59 -1.56 1.23
N ASN A 14 -8.93 -0.34 1.65
CA ASN A 14 -9.15 -0.03 3.07
C ASN A 14 -10.38 -0.76 3.62
N GLU A 15 -11.48 -0.77 2.89
CA GLU A 15 -12.69 -1.50 3.29
C GLU A 15 -12.42 -3.01 3.43
N SER A 16 -11.70 -3.60 2.49
CA SER A 16 -11.29 -5.01 2.58
C SER A 16 -10.38 -5.27 3.78
N TYR A 17 -9.41 -4.38 4.05
CA TYR A 17 -8.55 -4.50 5.23
C TYR A 17 -9.37 -4.50 6.53
N GLU A 18 -10.29 -3.54 6.68
CA GLU A 18 -11.16 -3.44 7.87
C GLU A 18 -12.07 -4.66 8.02
N GLU A 19 -12.63 -5.18 6.92
CA GLU A 19 -13.42 -6.41 6.93
C GLU A 19 -12.58 -7.61 7.38
N PHE A 20 -11.36 -7.76 6.86
CA PHE A 20 -10.46 -8.84 7.28
C PHE A 20 -9.96 -8.69 8.72
N LEU A 21 -9.80 -7.46 9.20
CA LEU A 21 -9.45 -7.19 10.59
C LEU A 21 -10.60 -7.57 11.53
N ALA A 22 -11.83 -7.20 11.17
CA ALA A 22 -13.05 -7.54 11.91
C ALA A 22 -13.28 -9.06 12.04
N ASN A 23 -12.74 -9.85 11.11
CA ASN A 23 -12.75 -11.32 11.18
C ASN A 23 -11.85 -11.90 12.30
N GLY A 24 -11.15 -11.06 13.06
CA GLY A 24 -10.51 -11.43 14.34
C GLY A 24 -9.21 -12.25 14.20
N ARG A 25 -8.59 -12.25 13.01
CA ARG A 25 -7.35 -12.99 12.73
C ARG A 25 -6.07 -12.14 12.87
N GLY A 26 -6.22 -10.88 13.28
CA GLY A 26 -5.14 -9.94 13.53
C GLY A 26 -4.69 -9.13 12.31
N GLU A 27 -3.93 -8.06 12.57
CA GLU A 27 -3.52 -7.08 11.57
C GLU A 27 -2.65 -7.67 10.46
N LYS A 28 -1.71 -8.57 10.79
CA LYS A 28 -0.85 -9.24 9.80
C LYS A 28 -1.67 -10.05 8.79
N PHE A 29 -2.68 -10.78 9.26
CA PHE A 29 -3.58 -11.52 8.39
C PHE A 29 -4.39 -10.57 7.50
N ALA A 30 -4.95 -9.50 8.08
CA ALA A 30 -5.75 -8.54 7.34
C ALA A 30 -4.95 -7.84 6.23
N VAL A 31 -3.73 -7.37 6.55
CA VAL A 31 -2.81 -6.80 5.56
C VAL A 31 -2.48 -7.79 4.46
N ALA A 32 -2.08 -9.01 4.81
CA ALA A 32 -1.70 -10.01 3.82
C ALA A 32 -2.88 -10.38 2.90
N ARG A 33 -4.09 -10.50 3.46
CA ARG A 33 -5.28 -10.84 2.70
C ARG A 33 -5.70 -9.71 1.76
N ALA A 34 -5.67 -8.46 2.23
CA ALA A 34 -5.93 -7.27 1.41
C ALA A 34 -4.89 -7.14 0.30
N PHE A 35 -3.59 -7.20 0.60
CA PHE A 35 -2.54 -7.14 -0.42
C PHE A 35 -2.73 -8.22 -1.50
N ASN A 36 -2.99 -9.47 -1.12
CA ASN A 36 -3.18 -10.56 -2.08
C ASN A 36 -4.44 -10.41 -2.94
N GLU A 37 -5.49 -9.74 -2.45
CA GLU A 37 -6.71 -9.49 -3.21
C GLU A 37 -6.48 -8.52 -4.37
N TYR A 38 -5.63 -7.53 -4.16
CA TYR A 38 -5.38 -6.42 -5.07
C TYR A 38 -3.99 -6.46 -5.72
N ALA A 39 -3.33 -7.61 -5.71
CA ALA A 39 -2.02 -7.82 -6.32
C ALA A 39 -2.13 -8.33 -7.76
N ASN A 40 -1.21 -7.87 -8.62
CA ASN A 40 -1.08 -8.25 -10.03
C ASN A 40 -2.28 -7.80 -10.89
N MET A 41 -2.88 -6.66 -10.58
CA MET A 41 -4.00 -6.10 -11.35
C MET A 41 -3.53 -5.28 -12.54
N GLY A 42 -2.32 -4.75 -12.47
CA GLY A 42 -1.76 -3.81 -13.44
C GLY A 42 -0.71 -2.94 -12.79
N LYS A 43 0.16 -2.31 -13.56
CA LYS A 43 1.30 -1.57 -13.01
C LYS A 43 0.85 -0.44 -12.08
N ILE A 44 -0.19 0.31 -12.45
CA ILE A 44 -0.66 1.46 -11.68
C ILE A 44 -1.45 1.01 -10.46
N GLU A 45 -2.31 0.02 -10.66
CA GLU A 45 -3.07 -0.63 -9.60
C GLU A 45 -2.14 -1.23 -8.54
N ASP A 46 -1.08 -1.92 -8.94
CA ASP A 46 -0.10 -2.52 -8.01
C ASP A 46 0.68 -1.44 -7.23
N ILE A 47 0.98 -0.29 -7.85
CA ILE A 47 1.58 0.86 -7.15
C ILE A 47 0.59 1.43 -6.12
N ILE A 48 -0.69 1.59 -6.49
CA ILE A 48 -1.73 2.07 -5.57
C ILE A 48 -1.91 1.09 -4.41
N THR A 49 -1.91 -0.22 -4.68
CA THR A 49 -1.95 -1.27 -3.65
C THR A 49 -0.77 -1.14 -2.68
N ASP A 50 0.45 -0.97 -3.18
CA ASP A 50 1.62 -0.75 -2.32
C ASP A 50 1.51 0.51 -1.46
N VAL A 51 0.97 1.60 -2.01
CA VAL A 51 0.75 2.84 -1.27
C VAL A 51 -0.32 2.65 -0.18
N ALA A 52 -1.48 2.10 -0.54
CA ALA A 52 -2.60 1.89 0.39
C ALA A 52 -2.19 0.98 1.56
N ILE A 53 -1.54 -0.15 1.25
CA ILE A 53 -1.04 -1.07 2.26
C ILE A 53 0.07 -0.42 3.10
N GLY A 54 0.94 0.37 2.49
CA GLY A 54 1.96 1.13 3.19
C GLY A 54 1.38 2.14 4.20
N GLU A 55 0.29 2.82 3.86
CA GLU A 55 -0.43 3.72 4.77
C GLU A 55 -1.09 2.98 5.93
N ILE A 56 -1.72 1.83 5.66
CA ILE A 56 -2.27 0.95 6.71
C ILE A 56 -1.16 0.53 7.67
N LEU A 57 -0.03 0.03 7.15
CA LEU A 57 1.10 -0.40 7.96
C LEU A 57 1.72 0.75 8.76
N ALA A 58 1.75 1.97 8.23
CA ALA A 58 2.23 3.14 8.95
C ALA A 58 1.35 3.50 10.17
N SER A 59 0.09 3.06 10.20
CA SER A 59 -0.79 3.22 11.36
C SER A 59 -0.49 2.22 12.49
N HIS A 60 0.16 1.09 12.20
CA HIS A 60 0.45 0.04 13.19
C HIS A 60 1.58 0.45 14.13
N ASP A 61 1.60 -0.10 15.36
CA ASP A 61 2.64 0.20 16.35
C ASP A 61 4.04 -0.24 15.90
N LYS A 62 4.12 -1.41 15.27
CA LYS A 62 5.33 -2.02 14.74
C LYS A 62 5.04 -2.70 13.41
N VAL A 63 6.03 -2.71 12.52
CA VAL A 63 5.87 -3.26 11.17
C VAL A 63 6.93 -4.32 10.91
N PHE A 64 6.52 -5.44 10.33
CA PHE A 64 7.47 -6.49 9.93
C PHE A 64 8.44 -5.98 8.88
N ILE A 65 9.75 -6.22 9.09
CA ILE A 65 10.81 -5.66 8.23
C ILE A 65 10.63 -5.99 6.76
N GLY A 66 10.13 -7.18 6.42
CA GLY A 66 9.89 -7.57 5.03
C GLY A 66 8.84 -6.70 4.32
N TYR A 67 7.84 -6.17 5.04
CA TYR A 67 6.90 -5.21 4.47
C TYR A 67 7.56 -3.85 4.23
N ILE A 68 8.37 -3.37 5.19
CA ILE A 68 9.12 -2.11 5.04
C ILE A 68 10.03 -2.19 3.82
N GLU A 69 10.88 -3.20 3.73
CA GLU A 69 11.84 -3.35 2.64
C GLU A 69 11.14 -3.58 1.29
N GLY A 70 10.12 -4.43 1.25
CA GLY A 70 9.39 -4.75 0.03
C GLY A 70 8.65 -3.54 -0.54
N ILE A 71 7.82 -2.88 0.27
CA ILE A 71 7.01 -1.73 -0.18
C ILE A 71 7.90 -0.54 -0.49
N THR A 72 8.82 -0.16 0.41
CA THR A 72 9.67 1.01 0.15
C THR A 72 10.64 0.79 -0.99
N GLY A 73 11.09 -0.44 -1.23
CA GLY A 73 11.88 -0.81 -2.40
C GLY A 73 11.12 -0.54 -3.70
N ARG A 74 9.94 -1.16 -3.87
CA ARG A 74 9.11 -0.98 -5.07
C ARG A 74 8.69 0.46 -5.30
N LEU A 75 8.26 1.16 -4.25
CA LEU A 75 7.79 2.54 -4.36
C LEU A 75 8.92 3.55 -4.65
N SER A 76 10.16 3.26 -4.27
CA SER A 76 11.30 4.16 -4.50
C SER A 76 11.67 4.32 -5.98
N GLU A 77 11.25 3.38 -6.83
CA GLU A 77 11.51 3.40 -8.27
C GLU A 77 10.42 4.14 -9.06
N VAL A 78 9.30 4.49 -8.43
CA VAL A 78 8.15 5.10 -9.10
C VAL A 78 8.44 6.56 -9.44
N GLY A 79 8.38 6.88 -10.74
CA GLY A 79 8.49 8.24 -11.24
C GLY A 79 7.23 8.72 -11.95
N LYS A 80 7.12 10.05 -12.14
CA LYS A 80 6.00 10.67 -12.88
C LYS A 80 5.75 10.02 -14.25
N LYS A 81 6.80 9.58 -14.95
CA LYS A 81 6.69 8.96 -16.29
C LYS A 81 5.93 7.62 -16.26
N ASP A 82 6.00 6.89 -15.16
CA ASP A 82 5.33 5.61 -14.99
C ASP A 82 3.82 5.75 -14.94
N LEU A 83 3.32 6.94 -14.56
CA LEU A 83 1.92 7.19 -14.20
C LEU A 83 1.12 7.96 -15.29
N LYS A 84 1.82 8.63 -16.20
CA LYS A 84 1.25 9.61 -17.17
C LYS A 84 0.17 9.09 -18.12
N ASN A 85 0.09 7.78 -18.33
CA ASN A 85 -0.84 7.20 -19.31
C ASN A 85 -2.20 6.84 -18.72
N GLU A 86 -2.29 6.76 -17.39
CA GLU A 86 -3.46 6.20 -16.71
C GLU A 86 -4.04 7.11 -15.64
N LEU A 87 -3.27 8.11 -15.20
CA LEU A 87 -3.66 9.07 -14.17
C LEU A 87 -3.57 10.50 -14.71
N SER A 88 -4.46 11.36 -14.24
CA SER A 88 -4.39 12.80 -14.46
C SER A 88 -3.21 13.43 -13.69
N ASP A 89 -2.78 14.63 -14.09
CA ASP A 89 -1.68 15.32 -13.40
C ASP A 89 -1.96 15.52 -11.90
N GLY A 90 -3.21 15.77 -11.51
CA GLY A 90 -3.60 15.93 -10.10
C GLY A 90 -3.48 14.63 -9.30
N GLU A 91 -3.93 13.51 -9.87
CA GLU A 91 -3.81 12.18 -9.24
C GLU A 91 -2.35 11.74 -9.16
N ILE A 92 -1.54 12.08 -10.17
CA ILE A 92 -0.10 11.80 -10.15
C ILE A 92 0.59 12.56 -9.01
N GLU A 93 0.31 13.86 -8.88
CA GLU A 93 0.88 14.67 -7.79
C GLU A 93 0.44 14.17 -6.42
N ASN A 94 -0.83 13.78 -6.29
CA ASN A 94 -1.34 13.16 -5.07
C ASN A 94 -0.61 11.84 -4.76
N LEU A 95 -0.54 10.91 -5.72
CA LEU A 95 0.07 9.60 -5.54
C LEU A 95 1.56 9.71 -5.19
N LEU A 96 2.31 10.59 -5.86
CA LEU A 96 3.73 10.82 -5.54
C LEU A 96 3.91 11.40 -4.12
N GLY A 97 3.01 12.28 -3.69
CA GLY A 97 3.00 12.79 -2.31
C GLY A 97 2.76 11.70 -1.27
N ARG A 98 1.81 10.79 -1.56
CA ARG A 98 1.52 9.63 -0.71
C ARG A 98 2.69 8.65 -0.67
N ILE A 99 3.31 8.35 -1.82
CA ILE A 99 4.53 7.51 -1.91
C ILE A 99 5.64 8.07 -1.01
N ALA A 100 5.93 9.37 -1.10
CA ALA A 100 6.97 9.99 -0.29
C ALA A 100 6.67 9.89 1.21
N THR A 101 5.39 10.04 1.58
CA THR A 101 4.91 9.91 2.96
C THR A 101 5.05 8.47 3.47
N VAL A 102 4.56 7.49 2.71
CA VAL A 102 4.67 6.05 3.05
C VAL A 102 6.13 5.64 3.23
N ILE A 103 7.01 6.01 2.31
CA ILE A 103 8.44 5.66 2.42
C ILE A 103 9.05 6.25 3.69
N ARG A 104 8.76 7.52 3.99
CA ARG A 104 9.27 8.19 5.19
C ARG A 104 8.74 7.51 6.46
N ASP A 105 7.45 7.25 6.51
CA ASP A 105 6.78 6.79 7.74
C ASP A 105 7.15 5.33 8.04
N LEU A 106 7.18 4.45 7.02
CA LEU A 106 7.62 3.06 7.18
C LEU A 106 9.09 2.94 7.60
N ARG A 107 9.99 3.77 7.05
CA ARG A 107 11.42 3.74 7.43
C ARG A 107 11.67 4.17 8.87
N ASN A 108 10.76 4.95 9.46
CA ASN A 108 10.86 5.41 10.84
C ASN A 108 10.07 4.53 11.82
N LYS A 109 9.37 3.49 11.36
CA LYS A 109 8.57 2.64 12.24
C LYS A 109 9.41 1.67 13.05
N PRO A 110 9.01 1.38 14.31
CA PRO A 110 9.57 0.25 15.06
C PRO A 110 9.42 -1.05 14.27
N ILE A 111 10.50 -1.82 14.24
CA ILE A 111 10.57 -3.07 13.48
C ILE A 111 10.04 -4.22 14.33
N ASP A 112 9.12 -4.99 13.75
CA ASP A 112 8.83 -6.35 14.19
C ASP A 112 9.78 -7.31 13.49
N SER A 113 10.72 -7.88 14.23
CA SER A 113 11.66 -8.88 13.71
C SER A 113 11.12 -10.31 13.80
N ASN A 114 9.91 -10.51 14.36
CA ASN A 114 9.31 -11.82 14.47
C ASN A 114 8.39 -12.12 13.26
N PRO A 115 8.77 -13.05 12.37
CA PRO A 115 7.95 -13.43 11.23
C PRO A 115 6.70 -14.25 11.61
N VAL A 116 6.57 -14.71 12.87
CA VAL A 116 5.55 -15.66 13.32
C VAL A 116 4.54 -15.08 14.33
N ALA A 117 4.87 -13.99 15.04
CA ALA A 117 4.01 -13.41 16.09
C ALA A 117 2.87 -12.56 15.55
#